data_AF-A0AB37G1G6-F1
#
_entry.id   AF-A0AB37G1G6-F1
#
_cell.length_a   1.000
_cell.length_b   1.000
_cell.length_c   1.000
_cell.angle_alpha   90.00
_cell.angle_beta   90.00
_cell.angle_gamma   90.00
#
_symmetry.space_group_name_H-M   'P 1'
#
loop_
_entity.id
_entity.type
_entity.pdbx_description
1 polymer ?
#
loop_
_entity_poly.entity_id
_entity_poly.type
_entity_poly.pdbx_seq_one_letter_code
_entity_poly.pdbx_strand_id
1 'polypeptide(L)'
;MDQKLASITFEGKEYKLVPAGDYPVGKVGKGNNLIEVGNNTAKGIDPTTGKIEAGVNKEVTYVYKAVTGSVVVNYKDTEGNVIKDPETDVSDAPVGDAYTTTDKKPNEIITKDGSRYVLVPSKTDGEENGKVIEGTITVTYVYQKVANWIPEIPNVPETNRPKVPYPFDPTEPDEPIDPTTPGTNGEVPNIPYVPGYTPVDPKDNTPLKPIDPNDPGKGYVPPTPENPGVDTPIPYVPVKKVVTNHVDEEGNPVAPQEEGTKPNKSIPGYEFTGKTVTDEDGNTTHIYKKTPEVKNGTVVVNYVTEDGTVIKDPVTDTPTSPEGTPYDTTDNKPKTITFKGEEYELVRVDGTENGKTVQKMVKL
;
A
#
# COMPACT_ATOMS: atom_id res chain seq x y z
N MET A 1 46.72 -30.68 59.12
CA MET A 1 45.76 -30.46 58.01
C MET A 1 46.15 -29.17 57.35
N ASP A 2 46.30 -29.19 56.02
CA ASP A 2 46.52 -27.98 55.24
C ASP A 2 45.22 -27.16 55.23
N GLN A 3 45.29 -25.87 55.57
CA GLN A 3 44.12 -24.98 55.66
C GLN A 3 43.86 -24.23 54.34
N LYS A 4 44.59 -24.52 53.27
CA LYS A 4 44.34 -23.88 51.97
C LYS A 4 42.95 -24.21 51.44
N LEU A 5 42.22 -23.18 51.02
CA LEU A 5 40.91 -23.31 50.39
C LEU A 5 41.09 -23.24 48.87
N ALA A 6 40.27 -23.98 48.12
CA ALA A 6 40.32 -23.94 46.65
C ALA A 6 39.81 -22.59 46.10
N SER A 7 38.84 -21.99 46.80
CA SER A 7 38.34 -20.64 46.57
C SER A 7 38.04 -19.94 47.90
N ILE A 8 38.03 -18.61 47.86
CA ILE A 8 37.65 -17.75 48.99
C ILE A 8 36.70 -16.66 48.50
N THR A 9 35.86 -16.17 49.41
CA THR A 9 35.12 -14.92 49.21
C THR A 9 35.76 -13.85 50.06
N PHE A 10 36.17 -12.75 49.43
CA PHE A 10 36.75 -11.59 50.10
C PHE A 10 36.06 -10.33 49.61
N GLU A 11 35.51 -9.53 50.53
CA GLU A 11 34.72 -8.33 50.20
C GLU A 11 33.57 -8.61 49.20
N GLY A 12 32.94 -9.79 49.33
CA GLY A 12 31.87 -10.22 48.43
C GLY A 12 32.31 -10.72 47.05
N LYS A 13 33.62 -10.69 46.75
CA LYS A 13 34.18 -11.16 45.47
C LYS A 13 34.79 -12.55 45.62
N GLU A 14 34.63 -13.38 44.58
CA GLU A 14 35.20 -14.72 44.55
C GLU A 14 36.64 -14.70 44.03
N TYR A 15 37.52 -15.47 44.67
CA TYR A 15 38.89 -15.69 44.24
C TYR A 15 39.21 -17.19 44.26
N LYS A 16 40.02 -17.65 43.29
CA LYS A 16 40.51 -19.03 43.21
C LYS A 16 41.99 -19.12 43.51
N LEU A 17 42.38 -20.19 44.20
CA LEU A 17 43.78 -20.49 44.52
C LEU A 17 44.57 -20.71 43.22
N VAL A 18 45.70 -20.04 43.08
CA VAL A 18 46.47 -20.11 41.84
C VAL A 18 47.39 -21.34 41.80
N PRO A 19 47.63 -21.94 40.61
CA PRO A 19 48.62 -23.00 40.45
C PRO A 19 50.05 -22.47 40.62
N ALA A 20 51.04 -23.37 40.58
CA ALA A 20 52.44 -22.98 40.57
C ALA A 20 52.78 -22.15 39.32
N GLY A 21 53.51 -21.05 39.49
CA GLY A 21 53.83 -20.13 38.41
C GLY A 21 54.34 -18.78 38.91
N ASP A 22 54.59 -17.86 37.97
CA ASP A 22 55.01 -16.50 38.25
C ASP A 22 53.81 -15.55 38.19
N TYR A 23 53.61 -14.76 39.26
CA TYR A 23 52.50 -13.83 39.42
C TYR A 23 53.03 -12.46 39.84
N PRO A 24 52.22 -11.38 39.73
CA PRO A 24 52.64 -10.04 40.17
C PRO A 24 53.12 -9.98 41.62
N VAL A 25 52.59 -10.85 42.49
CA VAL A 25 52.97 -10.93 43.91
C VAL A 25 54.27 -11.71 44.16
N GLY A 26 54.74 -12.49 43.17
CA GLY A 26 55.92 -13.35 43.27
C GLY A 26 55.68 -14.75 42.70
N LYS A 27 56.60 -15.68 43.03
CA LYS A 27 56.58 -17.05 42.52
C LYS A 27 55.81 -17.98 43.44
N VAL A 28 54.88 -18.75 42.88
CA VAL A 28 54.07 -19.73 43.59
C VAL A 28 54.62 -21.14 43.32
N GLY A 29 54.85 -21.90 44.39
CA GLY A 29 55.38 -23.25 44.33
C GLY A 29 54.31 -24.33 44.12
N LYS A 30 54.74 -25.60 44.00
CA LYS A 30 53.84 -26.76 43.84
C LYS A 30 52.85 -26.94 45.00
N GLY A 31 53.14 -26.36 46.16
CA GLY A 31 52.23 -26.34 47.31
C GLY A 31 51.11 -25.30 47.23
N ASN A 32 51.06 -24.49 46.16
CA ASN A 32 50.24 -23.27 46.00
C ASN A 32 50.61 -22.11 46.94
N ASN A 33 51.66 -22.28 47.76
CA ASN A 33 52.21 -21.24 48.60
C ASN A 33 53.22 -20.38 47.83
N LEU A 34 53.34 -19.11 48.24
CA LEU A 34 54.37 -18.19 47.77
C LEU A 34 55.76 -18.71 48.22
N ILE A 35 56.71 -18.77 47.29
CA ILE A 35 58.09 -19.22 47.54
C ILE A 35 59.14 -18.14 47.26
N GLU A 36 58.76 -17.09 46.55
CA GLU A 36 59.60 -15.93 46.24
C GLU A 36 58.71 -14.69 46.19
N VAL A 37 59.09 -13.60 46.85
CA VAL A 37 58.31 -12.34 46.89
C VAL A 37 58.70 -11.46 45.70
N GLY A 38 57.71 -11.02 44.91
CA GLY A 38 57.94 -10.15 43.75
C GLY A 38 57.55 -8.68 43.97
N ASN A 39 56.63 -8.40 44.90
CA ASN A 39 56.00 -7.07 45.03
C ASN A 39 56.40 -6.27 46.27
N ASN A 40 57.40 -6.72 47.04
CA ASN A 40 57.87 -6.14 48.32
C ASN A 40 56.81 -5.98 49.43
N THR A 41 55.56 -6.40 49.21
CA THR A 41 54.46 -6.27 50.17
C THR A 41 53.99 -7.61 50.70
N ALA A 42 54.10 -8.68 49.91
CA ALA A 42 53.82 -10.04 50.37
C ALA A 42 54.92 -10.54 51.32
N LYS A 43 54.52 -11.30 52.35
CA LYS A 43 55.40 -11.98 53.32
C LYS A 43 55.04 -13.46 53.39
N GLY A 44 55.69 -14.21 54.27
CA GLY A 44 55.34 -15.61 54.54
C GLY A 44 55.68 -16.58 53.41
N ILE A 45 56.97 -16.76 53.16
CA ILE A 45 57.51 -17.73 52.20
C ILE A 45 58.04 -19.01 52.87
N ASP A 46 57.71 -19.23 54.15
CA ASP A 46 58.14 -20.45 54.82
C ASP A 46 57.55 -21.70 54.13
N PRO A 47 58.24 -22.86 54.21
CA PRO A 47 57.72 -24.11 53.68
C PRO A 47 56.39 -24.52 54.33
N THR A 48 55.50 -25.15 53.55
CA THR A 48 54.20 -25.67 54.03
C THR A 48 54.33 -26.90 54.94
N THR A 49 55.52 -27.48 55.06
CA THR A 49 55.82 -28.60 55.95
C THR A 49 57.19 -28.42 56.59
N GLY A 50 57.34 -28.84 57.85
CA GLY A 50 58.60 -28.68 58.59
C GLY A 50 58.47 -29.02 60.08
N LYS A 51 59.53 -28.76 60.83
CA LYS A 51 59.54 -28.84 62.31
C LYS A 51 59.47 -27.43 62.90
N ILE A 52 58.78 -27.29 64.04
CA ILE A 52 58.71 -26.03 64.78
C ILE A 52 59.98 -25.85 65.60
N GLU A 53 60.58 -24.67 65.51
CA GLU A 53 61.72 -24.24 66.32
C GLU A 53 61.24 -23.33 67.45
N ALA A 54 61.79 -23.51 68.66
CA ALA A 54 61.41 -22.71 69.82
C ALA A 54 61.73 -21.23 69.58
N GLY A 55 60.72 -20.37 69.71
CA GLY A 55 60.86 -18.92 69.54
C GLY A 55 60.81 -18.42 68.09
N VAL A 56 60.53 -19.29 67.10
CA VAL A 56 60.45 -18.91 65.69
C VAL A 56 58.99 -18.98 65.21
N ASN A 57 58.48 -17.86 64.72
CA ASN A 57 57.20 -17.82 64.01
C ASN A 57 57.40 -18.26 62.56
N LYS A 58 56.46 -19.02 62.03
CA LYS A 58 56.42 -19.44 60.62
C LYS A 58 55.22 -18.80 59.94
N GLU A 59 55.46 -18.17 58.81
CA GLU A 59 54.43 -17.49 58.02
C GLU A 59 54.36 -18.13 56.62
N VAL A 60 53.16 -18.55 56.22
CA VAL A 60 52.90 -19.16 54.91
C VAL A 60 51.80 -18.37 54.23
N THR A 61 52.05 -17.92 53.00
CA THR A 61 51.11 -17.17 52.19
C THR A 61 50.63 -17.98 51.00
N TYR A 62 49.32 -18.06 50.81
CA TYR A 62 48.66 -18.61 49.63
C TYR A 62 48.19 -17.49 48.71
N VAL A 63 48.37 -17.67 47.39
CA VAL A 63 48.02 -16.64 46.40
C VAL A 63 46.71 -16.99 45.72
N TYR A 64 45.79 -16.03 45.66
CA TYR A 64 44.48 -16.17 45.02
C TYR A 64 44.31 -15.14 43.91
N LYS A 65 43.64 -15.53 42.82
CA LYS A 65 43.30 -14.65 41.69
C LYS A 65 41.79 -14.44 41.67
N ALA A 66 41.37 -13.19 41.44
CA ALA A 66 39.95 -12.85 41.29
C ALA A 66 39.33 -13.65 40.14
N VAL A 67 38.13 -14.18 40.38
CA VAL A 67 37.33 -14.81 39.32
C VAL A 67 36.55 -13.71 38.63
N THR A 68 36.75 -13.58 37.31
CA THR A 68 36.13 -12.55 36.48
C THR A 68 35.34 -13.16 35.34
N GLY A 69 34.40 -12.37 34.81
CA GLY A 69 33.67 -12.68 33.60
C GLY A 69 33.43 -11.45 32.74
N SER A 70 32.96 -11.70 31.52
CA SER A 70 32.62 -10.66 30.55
C SER A 70 31.25 -10.93 29.94
N VAL A 71 30.57 -9.89 29.47
CA VAL A 71 29.30 -9.98 28.76
C VAL A 71 29.50 -9.38 27.37
N VAL A 72 29.19 -10.15 26.33
CA VAL A 72 29.31 -9.74 24.93
C VAL A 72 27.95 -9.83 24.25
N VAL A 73 27.62 -8.80 23.48
CA VAL A 73 26.40 -8.70 22.69
C VAL A 73 26.72 -8.94 21.22
N ASN A 74 26.01 -9.87 20.59
CA ASN A 74 26.10 -10.17 19.17
C ASN A 74 24.85 -9.69 18.44
N TYR A 75 25.03 -9.32 17.17
CA TYR A 75 23.96 -8.87 16.28
C TYR A 75 23.93 -9.77 15.05
N LYS A 76 22.89 -10.58 14.93
CA LYS A 76 22.74 -11.52 13.81
C LYS A 76 21.44 -11.31 13.06
N ASP A 77 21.40 -11.67 11.79
CA ASP A 77 20.13 -11.78 11.09
C ASP A 77 19.43 -13.12 11.37
N THR A 78 18.23 -13.30 10.82
CA THR A 78 17.43 -14.54 10.95
C THR A 78 18.05 -15.76 10.28
N GLU A 79 19.08 -15.59 9.46
CA GLU A 79 19.88 -16.66 8.85
C GLU A 79 21.15 -16.98 9.67
N GLY A 80 21.47 -16.17 10.68
CA GLY A 80 22.62 -16.33 11.56
C GLY A 80 23.87 -15.56 11.13
N ASN A 81 23.80 -14.75 10.08
CA ASN A 81 24.91 -13.91 9.63
C ASN A 81 25.12 -12.75 10.58
N VAL A 82 26.37 -12.36 10.84
CA VAL A 82 26.69 -11.19 11.66
C VAL A 82 26.46 -9.92 10.85
N ILE A 83 25.58 -9.04 11.34
CA ILE A 83 25.20 -7.79 10.64
C ILE A 83 25.80 -6.53 11.25
N LYS A 84 26.34 -6.64 12.47
CA LYS A 84 27.05 -5.57 13.18
C LYS A 84 28.10 -6.21 14.07
N ASP A 85 29.25 -5.55 14.19
CA ASP A 85 30.36 -6.04 15.03
C ASP A 85 29.88 -6.30 16.47
N PRO A 86 30.30 -7.41 17.10
CA PRO A 86 29.98 -7.67 18.50
C PRO A 86 30.43 -6.52 19.41
N GLU A 87 29.62 -6.23 20.42
CA GLU A 87 29.92 -5.20 21.42
C GLU A 87 30.16 -5.83 22.78
N THR A 88 31.20 -5.36 23.48
CA THR A 88 31.37 -5.69 24.90
C THR A 88 30.44 -4.80 25.74
N ASP A 89 29.65 -5.43 26.59
CA ASP A 89 28.83 -4.76 27.60
C ASP A 89 29.60 -4.63 28.92
N VAL A 90 30.11 -5.75 29.41
CA VAL A 90 30.94 -5.83 30.62
C VAL A 90 32.25 -6.54 30.30
N SER A 91 33.38 -6.02 30.77
CA SER A 91 34.71 -6.59 30.56
C SER A 91 35.40 -6.90 31.88
N ASP A 92 35.85 -8.15 32.04
CA ASP A 92 36.64 -8.64 33.19
C ASP A 92 36.11 -8.20 34.57
N ALA A 93 34.78 -8.17 34.73
CA ALA A 93 34.14 -7.80 35.98
C ALA A 93 34.14 -8.97 36.98
N PRO A 94 34.15 -8.67 38.29
CA PRO A 94 33.96 -9.67 39.33
C PRO A 94 32.70 -10.52 39.12
N VAL A 95 32.82 -11.83 39.36
CA VAL A 95 31.65 -12.72 39.40
C VAL A 95 30.65 -12.24 40.46
N GLY A 96 29.38 -12.24 40.09
CA GLY A 96 28.27 -11.80 40.93
C GLY A 96 27.79 -10.37 40.69
N ASP A 97 28.59 -9.53 40.00
CA ASP A 97 28.17 -8.18 39.59
C ASP A 97 26.97 -8.28 38.63
N ALA A 98 26.03 -7.36 38.74
CA ALA A 98 24.86 -7.34 37.87
C ALA A 98 25.21 -6.80 36.47
N TYR A 99 24.55 -7.32 35.44
CA TYR A 99 24.64 -6.80 34.07
C TYR A 99 23.25 -6.63 33.44
N THR A 100 23.16 -5.76 32.43
CA THR A 100 22.01 -5.60 31.54
C THR A 100 22.50 -5.22 30.16
N THR A 101 22.01 -5.87 29.11
CA THR A 101 22.43 -5.59 27.71
C THR A 101 21.42 -4.71 26.96
N THR A 102 20.41 -4.19 27.65
CA THR A 102 19.28 -3.47 27.03
C THR A 102 19.68 -2.16 26.36
N ASP A 103 20.77 -1.52 26.82
CA ASP A 103 21.38 -0.35 26.18
C ASP A 103 22.05 -0.69 24.84
N LYS A 104 22.36 -1.96 24.61
CA LYS A 104 22.97 -2.49 23.38
C LYS A 104 21.94 -3.10 22.42
N LYS A 105 20.66 -2.79 22.57
CA LYS A 105 19.53 -3.37 21.79
C LYS A 105 18.85 -2.33 20.89
N PRO A 106 19.47 -1.91 19.77
CA PRO A 106 18.80 -1.01 18.82
C PRO A 106 17.63 -1.74 18.14
N ASN A 107 16.52 -1.02 17.93
CA ASN A 107 15.36 -1.53 17.18
C ASN A 107 15.65 -1.73 15.69
N GLU A 108 16.61 -0.97 15.15
CA GLU A 108 16.98 -0.98 13.74
C GLU A 108 18.50 -0.88 13.57
N ILE A 109 19.02 -1.61 12.59
CA ILE A 109 20.40 -1.53 12.12
C ILE A 109 20.39 -1.24 10.62
N ILE A 110 21.12 -0.22 10.20
CA ILE A 110 21.39 0.07 8.80
C ILE A 110 22.87 -0.21 8.55
N THR A 111 23.16 -1.16 7.67
CA THR A 111 24.53 -1.55 7.32
C THR A 111 25.14 -0.58 6.30
N LYS A 112 26.45 -0.67 6.08
CA LYS A 112 27.20 0.26 5.21
C LYS A 112 26.73 0.25 3.74
N ASP A 113 26.19 -0.86 3.28
CA ASP A 113 25.58 -1.04 1.95
C ASP A 113 24.13 -0.48 1.88
N GLY A 114 23.60 0.04 2.98
CA GLY A 114 22.24 0.57 3.08
C GLY A 114 21.18 -0.51 3.32
N SER A 115 21.56 -1.77 3.52
CA SER A 115 20.59 -2.81 3.91
C SER A 115 20.03 -2.49 5.31
N ARG A 116 18.72 -2.62 5.44
CA ARG A 116 17.96 -2.29 6.66
C ARG A 116 17.56 -3.57 7.37
N TYR A 117 17.77 -3.60 8.68
CA TYR A 117 17.49 -4.73 9.55
C TYR A 117 16.71 -4.26 10.77
N VAL A 118 15.69 -5.02 11.17
CA VAL A 118 14.79 -4.67 12.26
C VAL A 118 14.75 -5.78 13.30
N LEU A 119 14.75 -5.41 14.58
CA LEU A 119 14.88 -6.35 15.69
C LEU A 119 13.69 -7.30 15.77
N VAL A 120 13.96 -8.59 16.02
CA VAL A 120 12.95 -9.63 16.30
C VAL A 120 13.12 -10.10 17.75
N PRO A 121 12.47 -9.45 18.73
CA PRO A 121 12.70 -9.67 20.16
C PRO A 121 12.45 -11.13 20.59
N SER A 122 11.46 -11.80 19.99
CA SER A 122 11.13 -13.21 20.26
C SER A 122 12.27 -14.18 19.97
N LYS A 123 13.24 -13.78 19.13
CA LYS A 123 14.41 -14.56 18.74
C LYS A 123 15.69 -14.15 19.48
N THR A 124 15.58 -13.29 20.50
CA THR A 124 16.74 -12.98 21.37
C THR A 124 17.23 -14.27 22.02
N ASP A 125 18.52 -14.55 21.89
CA ASP A 125 19.17 -15.73 22.46
C ASP A 125 20.13 -15.31 23.59
N GLY A 126 19.91 -15.86 24.78
CA GLY A 126 20.62 -15.48 26.00
C GLY A 126 19.84 -14.53 26.92
N GLU A 127 20.26 -14.48 28.18
CA GLU A 127 19.62 -13.67 29.22
C GLU A 127 20.10 -12.23 29.18
N GLU A 128 19.20 -11.29 28.90
CA GLU A 128 19.52 -9.85 28.79
C GLU A 128 19.87 -9.21 30.14
N ASN A 129 19.53 -9.86 31.25
CA ASN A 129 19.78 -9.37 32.60
C ASN A 129 20.24 -10.53 33.49
N GLY A 130 21.24 -10.30 34.33
CA GLY A 130 21.71 -11.34 35.22
C GLY A 130 22.88 -10.92 36.09
N LYS A 131 23.64 -11.92 36.52
CA LYS A 131 24.91 -11.73 37.23
C LYS A 131 26.05 -12.28 36.40
N VAL A 132 27.19 -11.61 36.42
CA VAL A 132 28.42 -12.06 35.77
C VAL A 132 28.83 -13.41 36.37
N ILE A 133 29.13 -14.38 35.52
CA ILE A 133 29.69 -15.68 35.88
C ILE A 133 31.11 -15.80 35.33
N GLU A 134 31.88 -16.78 35.80
CA GLU A 134 33.21 -17.05 35.26
C GLU A 134 33.15 -17.35 33.76
N GLY A 135 33.99 -16.66 32.97
CA GLY A 135 34.03 -16.79 31.52
C GLY A 135 33.24 -15.70 30.79
N THR A 136 32.67 -16.02 29.63
CA THR A 136 31.97 -15.05 28.78
C THR A 136 30.50 -15.41 28.65
N ILE A 137 29.62 -14.52 29.10
CA ILE A 137 28.19 -14.55 28.79
C ILE A 137 28.00 -13.92 27.41
N THR A 138 27.16 -14.54 26.59
CA THR A 138 26.83 -14.04 25.25
C THR A 138 25.33 -13.82 25.16
N VAL A 139 24.92 -12.62 24.74
CA VAL A 139 23.53 -12.28 24.38
C VAL A 139 23.51 -11.99 22.89
N THR A 140 22.62 -12.61 22.14
CA THR A 140 22.50 -12.42 20.69
C THR A 140 21.14 -11.81 20.38
N TYR A 141 21.16 -10.60 19.83
CA TYR A 141 19.98 -9.97 19.25
C TYR A 141 19.85 -10.37 17.78
N VAL A 142 18.67 -10.88 17.43
CA VAL A 142 18.35 -11.37 16.08
C VAL A 142 17.49 -10.34 15.34
N TYR A 143 17.82 -10.08 14.08
CA TYR A 143 17.18 -9.07 13.24
C TYR A 143 16.65 -9.66 11.94
N GLN A 144 15.52 -9.16 11.46
CA GLN A 144 14.96 -9.48 10.16
C GLN A 144 15.44 -8.45 9.14
N LYS A 145 15.98 -8.91 8.00
CA LYS A 145 16.25 -8.03 6.86
C LYS A 145 14.92 -7.49 6.33
N VAL A 146 14.87 -6.18 6.08
CA VAL A 146 13.70 -5.51 5.48
C VAL A 146 13.85 -5.48 3.98
N ALA A 147 13.00 -6.20 3.28
CA ALA A 147 12.92 -6.17 1.84
C ALA A 147 11.90 -5.13 1.33
N ASN A 148 11.75 -5.08 0.00
CA ASN A 148 11.00 -4.04 -0.69
C ASN A 148 10.04 -4.66 -1.69
N TRP A 149 8.92 -3.99 -1.94
CA TRP A 149 8.23 -4.13 -3.21
C TRP A 149 9.01 -3.36 -4.28
N ILE A 150 9.23 -4.01 -5.43
CA ILE A 150 9.98 -3.46 -6.56
C ILE A 150 9.02 -3.33 -7.76
N PRO A 151 8.42 -2.14 -7.97
CA PRO A 151 7.64 -1.84 -9.17
C PRO A 151 8.44 -2.11 -10.46
N GLU A 152 8.00 -3.10 -11.24
CA GLU A 152 8.62 -3.46 -12.52
C GLU A 152 8.10 -2.57 -13.65
N ILE A 153 8.40 -1.28 -13.54
CA ILE A 153 7.89 -0.27 -14.46
C ILE A 153 8.48 -0.52 -15.87
N PRO A 154 7.66 -0.61 -16.93
CA PRO A 154 8.13 -0.85 -18.29
C PRO A 154 9.07 0.25 -18.77
N ASN A 155 10.15 -0.14 -19.46
CA ASN A 155 11.23 0.75 -19.92
C ASN A 155 12.05 1.43 -18.80
N VAL A 156 11.90 1.01 -17.54
CA VAL A 156 12.76 1.46 -16.42
C VAL A 156 13.79 0.36 -16.10
N PRO A 157 15.10 0.66 -16.20
CA PRO A 157 16.16 -0.28 -15.81
C PRO A 157 16.03 -0.69 -14.35
N GLU A 158 16.40 -1.93 -14.02
CA GLU A 158 16.26 -2.51 -12.67
C GLU A 158 16.89 -1.64 -11.57
N THR A 159 18.08 -1.08 -11.82
CA THR A 159 18.79 -0.21 -10.87
C THR A 159 18.10 1.12 -10.57
N ASN A 160 17.18 1.54 -11.44
CA ASN A 160 16.44 2.80 -11.34
C ASN A 160 14.99 2.59 -10.92
N ARG A 161 14.57 1.35 -10.68
CA ARG A 161 13.22 1.06 -10.19
C ARG A 161 13.09 1.60 -8.76
N PRO A 162 11.93 2.18 -8.42
CA PRO A 162 11.68 2.60 -7.04
C PRO A 162 11.72 1.39 -6.11
N LYS A 163 12.15 1.63 -4.87
CA LYS A 163 12.12 0.62 -3.80
C LYS A 163 11.11 1.09 -2.77
N VAL A 164 10.04 0.31 -2.59
CA VAL A 164 9.03 0.58 -1.57
C VAL A 164 9.31 -0.38 -0.41
N PRO A 165 9.89 0.08 0.71
CA PRO A 165 10.25 -0.81 1.80
C PRO A 165 9.00 -1.42 2.44
N TYR A 166 9.11 -2.67 2.90
CA TYR A 166 8.04 -3.29 3.69
C TYR A 166 7.81 -2.50 4.99
N PRO A 167 6.55 -2.28 5.39
CA PRO A 167 6.23 -1.70 6.66
C PRO A 167 6.64 -2.69 7.74
N PHE A 168 7.02 -2.17 8.89
CA PHE A 168 7.44 -3.01 10.00
C PHE A 168 6.95 -2.35 11.28
N ASP A 169 6.18 -3.13 12.05
CA ASP A 169 5.76 -2.74 13.38
C ASP A 169 6.82 -3.18 14.40
N PRO A 170 7.56 -2.25 15.03
CA PRO A 170 8.55 -2.60 16.04
C PRO A 170 7.94 -3.15 17.34
N THR A 171 6.64 -2.96 17.55
CA THR A 171 5.91 -3.47 18.72
C THR A 171 5.38 -4.88 18.50
N GLU A 172 5.10 -5.23 17.24
CA GLU A 172 4.60 -6.56 16.82
C GLU A 172 5.46 -7.16 15.69
N PRO A 173 6.78 -7.33 15.91
CA PRO A 173 7.75 -7.66 14.87
C PRO A 173 7.66 -9.10 14.33
N ASP A 174 6.89 -9.95 15.02
CA ASP A 174 6.60 -11.33 14.63
C ASP A 174 5.31 -11.46 13.81
N GLU A 175 4.50 -10.40 13.72
CA GLU A 175 3.29 -10.43 12.92
C GLU A 175 3.59 -10.40 11.42
N PRO A 176 2.73 -11.04 10.61
CA PRO A 176 2.82 -10.90 9.16
C PRO A 176 2.78 -9.42 8.75
N ILE A 177 3.58 -9.07 7.74
CA ILE A 177 3.63 -7.70 7.21
C ILE A 177 2.25 -7.28 6.69
N ASP A 178 1.65 -6.26 7.30
CA ASP A 178 0.43 -5.63 6.82
C ASP A 178 0.78 -4.42 5.92
N PRO A 179 0.53 -4.47 4.60
CA PRO A 179 0.83 -3.36 3.69
C PRO A 179 -0.04 -2.11 3.92
N THR A 180 -1.05 -2.18 4.79
CA THR A 180 -1.94 -1.05 5.12
C THR A 180 -1.51 -0.29 6.36
N THR A 181 -0.52 -0.78 7.10
CA THR A 181 0.02 -0.09 8.28
C THR A 181 1.17 0.85 7.91
N PRO A 182 1.39 1.93 8.68
CA PRO A 182 2.54 2.79 8.48
C PRO A 182 3.87 2.06 8.73
N GLY A 183 4.86 2.34 7.89
CA GLY A 183 6.25 1.94 8.16
C GLY A 183 6.88 2.78 9.29
N THR A 184 8.17 2.56 9.56
CA THR A 184 8.89 3.30 10.61
C THR A 184 9.06 4.79 10.34
N ASN A 185 8.88 5.22 9.09
CA ASN A 185 8.81 6.64 8.71
C ASN A 185 7.42 7.27 8.93
N GLY A 186 6.43 6.48 9.38
CA GLY A 186 5.04 6.93 9.57
C GLY A 186 4.21 7.02 8.29
N GLU A 187 4.74 6.59 7.15
CA GLU A 187 4.03 6.58 5.88
C GLU A 187 3.50 5.16 5.56
N VAL A 188 2.28 5.09 5.05
CA VAL A 188 1.73 3.84 4.52
C VAL A 188 2.35 3.59 3.13
N PRO A 189 2.93 2.41 2.88
CA PRO A 189 3.55 2.11 1.60
C PRO A 189 2.51 2.08 0.47
N ASN A 190 2.89 2.54 -0.72
CA ASN A 190 2.05 2.45 -1.90
C ASN A 190 2.87 2.12 -3.16
N ILE A 191 2.24 1.38 -4.07
CA ILE A 191 2.78 1.09 -5.39
C ILE A 191 2.40 2.24 -6.34
N PRO A 192 3.35 2.83 -7.08
CA PRO A 192 3.11 4.06 -7.84
C PRO A 192 2.17 3.85 -9.04
N TYR A 193 1.42 4.89 -9.40
CA TYR A 193 0.66 4.90 -10.65
C TYR A 193 1.58 5.11 -11.86
N VAL A 194 1.35 4.33 -12.92
CA VAL A 194 2.06 4.46 -14.20
C VAL A 194 1.03 4.61 -15.32
N PRO A 195 0.99 5.75 -16.04
CA PRO A 195 0.04 5.96 -17.12
C PRO A 195 0.06 4.85 -18.17
N GLY A 196 -1.11 4.28 -18.48
CA GLY A 196 -1.26 3.21 -19.47
C GLY A 196 -0.92 1.80 -18.96
N TYR A 197 -0.55 1.64 -17.69
CA TYR A 197 -0.27 0.35 -17.07
C TYR A 197 -1.03 0.18 -15.76
N THR A 198 -1.25 -1.06 -15.33
CA THR A 198 -1.85 -1.41 -14.04
C THR A 198 -0.92 -2.40 -13.34
N PRO A 199 -0.52 -2.16 -12.08
CA PRO A 199 0.23 -3.14 -11.32
C PRO A 199 -0.66 -4.33 -10.95
N VAL A 200 -0.09 -5.52 -10.96
CA VAL A 200 -0.78 -6.76 -10.62
C VAL A 200 -0.11 -7.47 -9.44
N ASP A 201 -0.89 -8.27 -8.73
CA ASP A 201 -0.35 -9.17 -7.72
C ASP A 201 0.52 -10.24 -8.39
N PRO A 202 1.79 -10.41 -7.97
CA PRO A 202 2.70 -11.38 -8.57
C PRO A 202 2.27 -12.84 -8.39
N LYS A 203 1.37 -13.14 -7.45
CA LYS A 203 0.91 -14.50 -7.16
C LYS A 203 -0.13 -14.98 -8.15
N ASP A 204 -1.08 -14.12 -8.52
CA ASP A 204 -2.26 -14.50 -9.30
C ASP A 204 -2.54 -13.60 -10.52
N ASN A 205 -1.69 -12.58 -10.76
CA ASN A 205 -1.83 -11.57 -11.82
C ASN A 205 -3.13 -10.76 -11.75
N THR A 206 -3.82 -10.73 -10.62
CA THR A 206 -4.99 -9.87 -10.46
C THR A 206 -4.56 -8.41 -10.31
N PRO A 207 -5.30 -7.44 -10.88
CA PRO A 207 -5.01 -6.03 -10.69
C PRO A 207 -5.01 -5.64 -9.21
N LEU A 208 -3.95 -4.94 -8.77
CA LEU A 208 -3.91 -4.41 -7.41
C LEU A 208 -5.03 -3.39 -7.19
N LYS A 209 -5.50 -3.28 -5.95
CA LYS A 209 -6.55 -2.34 -5.57
C LYS A 209 -6.00 -0.91 -5.53
N PRO A 210 -6.62 0.06 -6.23
CA PRO A 210 -6.29 1.47 -6.07
C PRO A 210 -6.53 1.92 -4.62
N ILE A 211 -5.66 2.78 -4.10
CA ILE A 211 -5.85 3.39 -2.78
C ILE A 211 -7.14 4.24 -2.78
N ASP A 212 -7.34 5.01 -3.85
CA ASP A 212 -8.59 5.72 -4.12
C ASP A 212 -9.17 5.23 -5.46
N PRO A 213 -10.35 4.58 -5.48
CA PRO A 213 -11.00 4.14 -6.71
C PRO A 213 -11.32 5.28 -7.70
N ASN A 214 -11.41 6.53 -7.25
CA ASN A 214 -11.70 7.69 -8.08
C ASN A 214 -10.44 8.46 -8.50
N ASP A 215 -9.29 8.18 -7.88
CA ASP A 215 -8.01 8.82 -8.18
C ASP A 215 -6.87 7.79 -8.17
N PRO A 216 -6.63 7.10 -9.31
CA PRO A 216 -5.51 6.18 -9.45
C PRO A 216 -4.15 6.82 -9.18
N GLY A 217 -4.03 8.16 -9.28
CA GLY A 217 -2.80 8.88 -9.00
C GLY A 217 -2.31 8.75 -7.55
N LYS A 218 -3.18 8.29 -6.64
CA LYS A 218 -2.81 7.93 -5.26
C LYS A 218 -2.04 6.63 -5.15
N GLY A 219 -1.92 5.87 -6.24
CA GLY A 219 -1.24 4.58 -6.27
C GLY A 219 -2.14 3.43 -5.83
N TYR A 220 -1.49 2.30 -5.54
CA TYR A 220 -2.15 1.03 -5.27
C TYR A 220 -1.67 0.46 -3.94
N VAL A 221 -2.57 -0.26 -3.27
CA VAL A 221 -2.24 -1.00 -2.05
C VAL A 221 -1.29 -2.15 -2.44
N PRO A 222 -0.08 -2.24 -1.86
CA PRO A 222 0.82 -3.36 -2.13
C PRO A 222 0.21 -4.70 -1.67
N PRO A 223 0.59 -5.83 -2.29
CA PRO A 223 0.18 -7.14 -1.82
C PRO A 223 0.96 -7.54 -0.56
N THR A 224 0.35 -8.36 0.31
CA THR A 224 1.01 -8.92 1.48
C THR A 224 2.16 -9.86 1.07
N PRO A 225 3.42 -9.58 1.45
CA PRO A 225 4.56 -10.39 1.05
C PRO A 225 4.56 -11.73 1.78
N GLU A 226 5.06 -12.78 1.12
CA GLU A 226 5.18 -14.12 1.73
C GLU A 226 6.44 -14.25 2.58
N ASN A 227 7.49 -13.51 2.21
CA ASN A 227 8.76 -13.52 2.90
C ASN A 227 9.25 -12.07 3.13
N PRO A 228 9.31 -11.60 4.39
CA PRO A 228 9.71 -10.23 4.71
C PRO A 228 11.18 -9.91 4.38
N GLY A 229 12.03 -10.93 4.23
CA GLY A 229 13.46 -10.79 3.92
C GLY A 229 13.81 -10.77 2.44
N VAL A 230 12.83 -10.94 1.55
CA VAL A 230 13.04 -11.07 0.10
C VAL A 230 12.23 -10.01 -0.65
N ASP A 231 12.87 -9.34 -1.61
CA ASP A 231 12.21 -8.32 -2.42
C ASP A 231 11.09 -8.95 -3.27
N THR A 232 9.94 -8.29 -3.36
CA THR A 232 8.79 -8.73 -4.16
C THR A 232 8.69 -7.87 -5.42
N PRO A 233 8.98 -8.41 -6.61
CA PRO A 233 8.73 -7.71 -7.86
C PRO A 233 7.22 -7.52 -8.07
N ILE A 234 6.80 -6.30 -8.45
CA ILE A 234 5.40 -5.97 -8.75
C ILE A 234 5.28 -5.72 -10.26
N PRO A 235 4.73 -6.67 -11.03
CA PRO A 235 4.60 -6.52 -12.48
C PRO A 235 3.60 -5.43 -12.85
N TYR A 236 3.86 -4.73 -13.96
CA TYR A 236 2.93 -3.78 -14.58
C TYR A 236 2.47 -4.32 -15.92
N VAL A 237 1.16 -4.46 -16.09
CA VAL A 237 0.55 -4.92 -17.35
C VAL A 237 -0.07 -3.73 -18.09
N PRO A 238 0.01 -3.68 -19.44
CA PRO A 238 -0.68 -2.64 -20.21
C PRO A 238 -2.18 -2.62 -19.92
N VAL A 239 -2.74 -1.45 -19.68
CA VAL A 239 -4.19 -1.27 -19.57
C VAL A 239 -4.81 -1.60 -20.92
N LYS A 240 -5.74 -2.56 -20.96
CA LYS A 240 -6.56 -2.78 -22.16
C LYS A 240 -7.38 -1.53 -22.43
N LYS A 241 -7.17 -0.89 -23.58
CA LYS A 241 -8.00 0.23 -24.03
C LYS A 241 -9.34 -0.32 -24.51
N VAL A 242 -10.38 -0.10 -23.73
CA VAL A 242 -11.76 -0.44 -24.10
C VAL A 242 -12.47 0.78 -24.66
N VAL A 243 -13.50 0.56 -25.47
CA VAL A 243 -14.33 1.63 -26.04
C VAL A 243 -15.80 1.42 -25.74
N THR A 244 -16.58 2.49 -25.83
CA THR A 244 -18.04 2.46 -25.76
C THR A 244 -18.65 2.87 -27.10
N ASN A 245 -19.50 2.00 -27.64
CA ASN A 245 -20.26 2.23 -28.87
C ASN A 245 -21.74 2.43 -28.56
N HIS A 246 -22.40 3.24 -29.40
CA HIS A 246 -23.84 3.46 -29.36
C HIS A 246 -24.40 3.10 -30.73
N VAL A 247 -25.20 2.05 -30.81
CA VAL A 247 -25.71 1.49 -32.07
C VAL A 247 -27.23 1.34 -32.07
N ASP A 248 -27.85 1.30 -33.24
CA ASP A 248 -29.24 0.90 -33.40
C ASP A 248 -29.43 -0.63 -33.28
N GLU A 249 -30.67 -1.12 -33.41
CA GLU A 249 -30.99 -2.56 -33.33
C GLU A 249 -30.32 -3.38 -34.44
N GLU A 250 -29.96 -2.74 -35.55
CA GLU A 250 -29.26 -3.31 -36.71
C GLU A 250 -27.72 -3.24 -36.59
N GLY A 251 -27.20 -2.54 -35.59
CA GLY A 251 -25.76 -2.39 -35.33
C GLY A 251 -25.10 -1.18 -36.01
N ASN A 252 -25.86 -0.26 -36.61
CA ASN A 252 -25.32 0.97 -37.18
C ASN A 252 -25.00 1.98 -36.06
N PRO A 253 -23.88 2.72 -36.14
CA PRO A 253 -23.51 3.70 -35.13
C PRO A 253 -24.48 4.90 -35.14
N VAL A 254 -25.04 5.22 -33.98
CA VAL A 254 -25.97 6.35 -33.76
C VAL A 254 -25.33 7.51 -32.99
N ALA A 255 -24.14 7.31 -32.42
CA ALA A 255 -23.28 8.36 -31.86
C ALA A 255 -21.79 8.00 -32.04
N PRO A 256 -20.86 8.97 -31.91
CA PRO A 256 -19.43 8.70 -31.96
C PRO A 256 -18.99 7.70 -30.88
N GLN A 257 -18.03 6.84 -31.24
CA GLN A 257 -17.35 5.94 -30.30
C GLN A 257 -16.61 6.76 -29.23
N GLU A 258 -16.69 6.31 -27.98
CA GLU A 258 -16.05 6.95 -26.84
C GLU A 258 -14.96 6.04 -26.25
N GLU A 259 -13.86 6.63 -25.78
CA GLU A 259 -12.83 5.87 -25.06
C GLU A 259 -13.29 5.51 -23.63
N GLY A 260 -12.96 4.31 -23.18
CA GLY A 260 -13.32 3.75 -21.88
C GLY A 260 -14.76 3.20 -21.84
N THR A 261 -15.14 2.66 -20.68
CA THR A 261 -16.51 2.24 -20.39
C THR A 261 -17.33 3.45 -19.93
N LYS A 262 -18.32 3.85 -20.72
CA LYS A 262 -19.22 4.97 -20.44
C LYS A 262 -20.64 4.44 -20.22
N PRO A 263 -21.48 5.12 -19.40
CA PRO A 263 -22.89 4.79 -19.32
C PRO A 263 -23.64 5.14 -20.61
N ASN A 264 -24.85 4.61 -20.77
CA ASN A 264 -25.74 5.04 -21.85
C ASN A 264 -26.07 6.54 -21.73
N LYS A 265 -26.39 7.15 -22.87
CA LYS A 265 -26.77 8.58 -22.95
C LYS A 265 -28.02 8.78 -23.80
N SER A 266 -28.65 9.93 -23.65
CA SER A 266 -29.77 10.34 -24.51
C SER A 266 -29.26 10.71 -25.90
N ILE A 267 -29.87 10.14 -26.95
CA ILE A 267 -29.51 10.38 -28.35
C ILE A 267 -30.78 10.85 -29.08
N PRO A 268 -30.77 12.05 -29.71
CA PRO A 268 -31.94 12.55 -30.42
C PRO A 268 -32.46 11.57 -31.48
N GLY A 269 -33.77 11.27 -31.45
CA GLY A 269 -34.41 10.33 -32.38
C GLY A 269 -34.24 8.85 -32.04
N TYR A 270 -33.68 8.54 -30.86
CA TYR A 270 -33.48 7.18 -30.37
C TYR A 270 -33.82 7.05 -28.88
N GLU A 271 -34.32 5.89 -28.48
CA GLU A 271 -34.55 5.48 -27.10
C GLU A 271 -33.65 4.29 -26.74
N PHE A 272 -33.02 4.32 -25.57
CA PHE A 272 -32.20 3.21 -25.11
C PHE A 272 -33.07 1.98 -24.83
N THR A 273 -32.74 0.84 -25.42
CA THR A 273 -33.55 -0.39 -25.32
C THR A 273 -33.44 -1.11 -23.97
N GLY A 274 -32.55 -0.67 -23.08
CA GLY A 274 -32.17 -1.41 -21.88
C GLY A 274 -31.08 -2.44 -22.11
N LYS A 275 -30.65 -2.67 -23.36
CA LYS A 275 -29.65 -3.68 -23.71
C LYS A 275 -28.25 -3.07 -23.83
N THR A 276 -27.34 -3.60 -23.02
CA THR A 276 -25.90 -3.35 -23.07
C THR A 276 -25.19 -4.68 -23.26
N VAL A 277 -24.21 -4.73 -24.16
CA VAL A 277 -23.36 -5.90 -24.37
C VAL A 277 -21.90 -5.53 -24.13
N THR A 278 -21.13 -6.45 -23.56
CA THR A 278 -19.67 -6.33 -23.39
C THR A 278 -19.00 -7.48 -24.11
N ASP A 279 -18.00 -7.20 -24.94
CA ASP A 279 -17.23 -8.23 -25.66
C ASP A 279 -16.08 -8.81 -24.82
N GLU A 280 -15.36 -9.80 -25.36
CA GLU A 280 -14.22 -10.46 -24.70
C GLU A 280 -13.04 -9.51 -24.46
N ASP A 281 -12.95 -8.42 -25.23
CA ASP A 281 -11.94 -7.38 -25.09
C ASP A 281 -12.32 -6.31 -24.05
N GLY A 282 -13.57 -6.34 -23.55
CA GLY A 282 -14.12 -5.42 -22.56
C GLY A 282 -14.81 -4.17 -23.14
N ASN A 283 -14.96 -4.09 -24.47
CA ASN A 283 -15.68 -2.99 -25.10
C ASN A 283 -17.17 -3.08 -24.82
N THR A 284 -17.80 -1.94 -24.59
CA THR A 284 -19.22 -1.85 -24.22
C THR A 284 -20.02 -1.31 -25.40
N THR A 285 -21.19 -1.89 -25.68
CA THR A 285 -22.09 -1.39 -26.71
C THR A 285 -23.50 -1.23 -26.16
N HIS A 286 -24.05 -0.02 -26.25
CA HIS A 286 -25.43 0.30 -25.90
C HIS A 286 -26.31 0.26 -27.15
N ILE A 287 -27.44 -0.44 -27.05
CA ILE A 287 -28.37 -0.64 -28.18
C ILE A 287 -29.58 0.27 -28.02
N TYR A 288 -29.87 0.99 -29.10
CA TYR A 288 -30.92 2.01 -29.18
C TYR A 288 -31.98 1.63 -30.20
N LYS A 289 -33.23 2.01 -29.93
CA LYS A 289 -34.36 1.87 -30.84
C LYS A 289 -34.75 3.23 -31.38
N LYS A 290 -34.89 3.35 -32.68
CA LYS A 290 -35.32 4.60 -33.32
C LYS A 290 -36.73 4.98 -32.84
N THR A 291 -36.89 6.20 -32.32
CA THR A 291 -38.22 6.69 -31.95
C THR A 291 -39.01 7.04 -33.21
N PRO A 292 -40.31 6.68 -33.28
CA PRO A 292 -41.14 7.05 -34.41
C PRO A 292 -41.22 8.58 -34.50
N GLU A 293 -40.94 9.11 -35.69
CA GLU A 293 -41.06 10.54 -35.96
C GLU A 293 -42.54 10.92 -35.91
N VAL A 294 -42.91 11.78 -34.96
CA VAL A 294 -44.28 12.31 -34.88
C VAL A 294 -44.44 13.34 -36.00
N LYS A 295 -45.03 12.92 -37.12
CA LYS A 295 -45.44 13.84 -38.18
C LYS A 295 -46.55 14.74 -37.65
N ASN A 296 -46.39 16.05 -37.79
CA ASN A 296 -47.38 17.04 -37.37
C ASN A 296 -47.88 17.84 -38.57
N GLY A 297 -49.14 18.27 -38.52
CA GLY A 297 -49.78 19.13 -39.51
C GLY A 297 -50.57 20.27 -38.86
N THR A 298 -50.82 21.33 -39.61
CA THR A 298 -51.64 22.49 -39.19
C THR A 298 -52.76 22.69 -40.21
N VAL A 299 -53.98 22.95 -39.75
CA VAL A 299 -55.11 23.28 -40.64
C VAL A 299 -55.32 24.78 -40.67
N VAL A 300 -55.18 25.35 -41.87
CA VAL A 300 -55.39 26.78 -42.12
C VAL A 300 -56.48 26.96 -43.15
N VAL A 301 -57.48 27.75 -42.78
CA VAL A 301 -58.60 28.13 -43.64
C VAL A 301 -58.26 29.44 -44.34
N ASN A 302 -58.28 29.41 -45.67
CA ASN A 302 -58.03 30.58 -46.51
C ASN A 302 -59.32 31.00 -47.22
N TYR A 303 -59.56 32.31 -47.30
CA TYR A 303 -60.71 32.88 -47.97
C TYR A 303 -60.26 33.63 -49.21
N VAL A 304 -60.59 33.07 -50.37
CA VAL A 304 -60.19 33.61 -51.67
C VAL A 304 -61.40 33.74 -52.58
N THR A 305 -61.26 34.54 -53.62
CA THR A 305 -62.18 34.58 -54.76
C THR A 305 -61.92 33.41 -55.72
N GLU A 306 -62.81 33.18 -56.70
CA GLU A 306 -62.61 32.11 -57.70
C GLU A 306 -61.32 32.26 -58.52
N ASP A 307 -60.89 33.49 -58.79
CA ASP A 307 -59.61 33.84 -59.43
C ASP A 307 -58.40 33.74 -58.48
N GLY A 308 -58.64 33.46 -57.18
CA GLY A 308 -57.61 33.20 -56.18
C GLY A 308 -57.17 34.43 -55.36
N THR A 309 -57.81 35.59 -55.54
CA THR A 309 -57.51 36.79 -54.74
C THR A 309 -57.94 36.58 -53.28
N VAL A 310 -57.03 36.77 -52.32
CA VAL A 310 -57.31 36.66 -50.87
C VAL A 310 -58.15 37.85 -50.40
N ILE A 311 -59.27 37.58 -49.72
CA ILE A 311 -60.24 38.60 -49.30
C ILE A 311 -60.44 38.69 -47.78
N LYS A 312 -59.84 37.78 -47.03
CA LYS A 312 -59.79 37.82 -45.57
C LYS A 312 -58.53 37.11 -45.11
N ASP A 313 -57.94 37.59 -44.02
CA ASP A 313 -56.76 36.95 -43.45
C ASP A 313 -57.02 35.48 -43.14
N PRO A 314 -56.05 34.59 -43.43
CA PRO A 314 -56.17 33.18 -43.12
C PRO A 314 -56.38 32.96 -41.63
N VAL A 315 -57.24 32.00 -41.28
CA VAL A 315 -57.50 31.61 -39.90
C VAL A 315 -56.94 30.23 -39.66
N THR A 316 -56.13 30.08 -38.61
CA THR A 316 -55.71 28.76 -38.13
C THR A 316 -56.88 28.14 -37.39
N ASP A 317 -57.39 27.05 -37.95
CA ASP A 317 -58.52 26.30 -37.40
C ASP A 317 -58.02 25.28 -36.38
N THR A 318 -57.10 24.42 -36.81
CA THR A 318 -56.45 23.43 -35.95
C THR A 318 -54.95 23.75 -35.88
N PRO A 319 -54.41 24.12 -34.71
CA PRO A 319 -52.98 24.33 -34.50
C PRO A 319 -52.15 23.08 -34.82
N THR A 320 -50.83 23.21 -34.89
CA THR A 320 -49.91 22.10 -35.16
C THR A 320 -50.19 20.89 -34.26
N SER A 321 -50.66 19.80 -34.87
CA SER A 321 -51.14 18.60 -34.17
C SER A 321 -50.60 17.33 -34.84
N PRO A 322 -50.52 16.19 -34.12
CA PRO A 322 -50.05 14.91 -34.67
C PRO A 322 -50.89 14.42 -35.86
N GLU A 323 -50.26 13.67 -36.78
CA GLU A 323 -50.92 13.00 -37.91
C GLU A 323 -52.11 12.15 -37.44
N GLY A 324 -53.26 12.31 -38.12
CA GLY A 324 -54.52 11.64 -37.77
C GLY A 324 -55.40 12.41 -36.79
N THR A 325 -55.00 13.59 -36.32
CA THR A 325 -55.88 14.46 -35.50
C THR A 325 -57.10 14.88 -36.33
N PRO A 326 -58.34 14.61 -35.88
CA PRO A 326 -59.54 15.05 -36.59
C PRO A 326 -59.66 16.58 -36.54
N TYR A 327 -60.09 17.18 -37.65
CA TYR A 327 -60.35 18.61 -37.75
C TYR A 327 -61.73 18.86 -38.36
N ASP A 328 -62.33 20.00 -38.04
CA ASP A 328 -63.62 20.43 -38.59
C ASP A 328 -63.60 21.95 -38.76
N THR A 329 -63.65 22.42 -40.01
CA THR A 329 -63.59 23.85 -40.34
C THR A 329 -64.96 24.51 -40.50
N THR A 330 -66.04 23.88 -40.02
CA THR A 330 -67.42 24.37 -40.22
C THR A 330 -67.71 25.69 -39.49
N ASP A 331 -67.06 25.93 -38.36
CA ASP A 331 -67.11 27.18 -37.59
C ASP A 331 -66.46 28.36 -38.33
N ASN A 332 -65.45 28.06 -39.16
CA ASN A 332 -64.72 29.01 -39.98
C ASN A 332 -65.30 29.15 -41.40
N LYS A 333 -66.62 28.97 -41.58
CA LYS A 333 -67.32 29.02 -42.88
C LYS A 333 -68.41 30.10 -42.93
N PRO A 334 -68.05 31.40 -43.02
CA PRO A 334 -69.02 32.49 -43.11
C PRO A 334 -69.79 32.43 -44.44
N LYS A 335 -71.08 32.80 -44.41
CA LYS A 335 -71.92 32.86 -45.62
C LYS A 335 -71.53 34.03 -46.53
N THR A 336 -71.21 35.18 -45.94
CA THR A 336 -70.76 36.38 -46.65
C THR A 336 -69.51 36.97 -46.01
N ILE A 337 -68.66 37.59 -46.83
CA ILE A 337 -67.49 38.37 -46.39
C ILE A 337 -67.53 39.73 -47.10
N THR A 338 -67.36 40.82 -46.35
CA THR A 338 -67.17 42.16 -46.91
C THR A 338 -65.69 42.46 -47.06
N PHE A 339 -65.23 42.75 -48.28
CA PHE A 339 -63.85 43.12 -48.56
C PHE A 339 -63.81 44.36 -49.46
N LYS A 340 -63.09 45.40 -49.02
CA LYS A 340 -62.97 46.70 -49.73
C LYS A 340 -64.32 47.35 -50.09
N GLY A 341 -65.35 47.14 -49.26
CA GLY A 341 -66.68 47.71 -49.44
C GLY A 341 -67.60 46.91 -50.37
N GLU A 342 -67.16 45.75 -50.87
CA GLU A 342 -67.97 44.84 -51.69
C GLU A 342 -68.25 43.54 -50.91
N GLU A 343 -69.46 42.98 -51.08
CA GLU A 343 -69.84 41.71 -50.45
C GLU A 343 -69.57 40.52 -51.38
N TYR A 344 -69.07 39.44 -50.78
CA TYR A 344 -68.78 38.18 -51.45
C TYR A 344 -69.53 37.06 -50.75
N GLU A 345 -70.18 36.17 -51.52
CA GLU A 345 -70.89 34.99 -51.01
C GLU A 345 -70.09 33.71 -51.29
N LEU A 346 -70.15 32.77 -50.33
CA LEU A 346 -69.47 31.48 -50.44
C LEU A 346 -70.14 30.59 -51.49
N VAL A 347 -69.40 30.25 -52.54
CA VAL A 347 -69.91 29.39 -53.63
C VAL A 347 -69.36 27.97 -53.58
N ARG A 348 -68.14 27.76 -53.05
CA ARG A 348 -67.51 26.43 -53.04
C ARG A 348 -66.41 26.30 -51.98
N VAL A 349 -66.24 25.10 -51.44
CA VAL A 349 -65.10 24.75 -50.56
C VAL A 349 -64.32 23.63 -51.22
N ASP A 350 -63.02 23.84 -51.46
CA ASP A 350 -62.09 22.83 -51.97
C ASP A 350 -61.10 22.44 -50.85
N GLY A 351 -60.91 21.14 -50.62
CA GLY A 351 -59.91 20.60 -49.70
C GLY A 351 -58.71 20.02 -50.43
N THR A 352 -57.50 20.22 -49.91
CA THR A 352 -56.26 19.59 -50.42
C THR A 352 -55.64 18.66 -49.39
N GLU A 353 -54.94 17.61 -49.85
CA GLU A 353 -54.32 16.55 -49.02
C GLU A 353 -53.33 17.05 -47.95
N ASN A 354 -52.88 18.31 -48.03
CA ASN A 354 -51.91 18.91 -47.09
C ASN A 354 -52.56 19.72 -45.95
N GLY A 355 -53.84 19.47 -45.62
CA GLY A 355 -54.52 20.17 -44.51
C GLY A 355 -54.83 21.64 -44.77
N LYS A 356 -54.71 22.12 -46.02
CA LYS A 356 -55.16 23.46 -46.41
C LYS A 356 -56.55 23.37 -47.01
N THR A 357 -57.50 24.02 -46.36
CA THR A 357 -58.87 24.17 -46.85
C THR A 357 -59.02 25.57 -47.45
N VAL A 358 -59.50 25.64 -48.68
CA VAL A 358 -59.68 26.92 -49.39
C VAL A 358 -61.16 27.13 -49.65
N GLN A 359 -61.70 28.22 -49.13
CA GLN A 359 -63.07 28.65 -49.35
C GLN A 359 -63.09 29.68 -50.47
N LYS A 360 -63.84 29.39 -51.54
CA LYS A 360 -63.99 30.25 -52.72
C LYS A 360 -65.27 31.04 -52.66
N MET A 361 -65.11 32.34 -52.84
CA MET A 361 -66.16 33.35 -52.68
C MET A 361 -66.37 34.07 -54.02
N VAL A 362 -67.62 34.37 -54.37
CA VAL A 362 -67.96 35.13 -55.58
C VAL A 362 -68.59 36.45 -55.17
N LYS A 363 -68.25 37.52 -55.89
CA LYS A 363 -68.78 38.85 -55.67
C LYS A 363 -70.29 38.88 -55.93
N LEU A 364 -71.04 39.47 -55.00
CA LEU A 364 -72.49 39.71 -55.14
C LEU A 364 -72.79 40.89 -56.09
#